data_AF-A0A6L9LUH4-F1
#
_entry.id   AF-A0A6L9LUH4-F1
#
_cell.length_a   1.000
_cell.length_b   1.000
_cell.length_c   1.000
_cell.angle_alpha   90.00
_cell.angle_beta   90.00
_cell.angle_gamma   90.00
#
_symmetry.space_group_name_H-M   'P 1'
#
loop_
_entity.id
_entity.type
_entity.pdbx_description
1 polymer ?
#
loop_
_entity_poly.entity_id
_entity_poly.type
_entity_poly.pdbx_seq_one_letter_code
_entity_poly.pdbx_strand_id
1 'polypeptide(L)'
;MPAISMFIMGLTLYYSMVIAAKFNVFDYSKWSIKVYGRTGAIMAPAYEILFNGVLVLATAVAFATGGSTLEKAIGTPYLLNTVVIAGVIFVLTIYGSALVRKAATVISLILIACIFIIYLPNIIYFFPKILHNFAALKSGAFDTGVHSSFVDTLWWGVKYGALQCCAVGAYIVHTKVCPDKSCLKKAAILGFLINTGIMYLTYFGIMAFLDEGVLKEAVPSLFVVMNGVGGTWMTVLITVCIVVGAVSTGVALVYGTTNRLTNFFGRNLDEAKRAEKRGFHSIIASIILVVICWLVAQLGLIPLIGKGYGSLGWVSMLVVTVPVVLRGLGLWKFSTEK
;
A
#
# COMPACT_ATOMS: atom_id res chain seq x y z
N MET A 1 3.45 -12.31 -10.65
CA MET A 1 3.02 -11.70 -11.93
C MET A 1 2.52 -10.26 -11.72
N PRO A 2 3.37 -9.25 -11.99
CA PRO A 2 3.01 -7.83 -11.83
C PRO A 2 1.71 -7.42 -12.53
N ALA A 3 1.59 -7.69 -13.83
CA ALA A 3 0.41 -7.30 -14.62
C ALA A 3 -0.90 -7.85 -14.06
N ILE A 4 -0.95 -9.13 -13.68
CA ILE A 4 -2.17 -9.73 -13.10
C ILE A 4 -2.56 -9.01 -11.80
N SER A 5 -1.58 -8.75 -10.94
CA SER A 5 -1.84 -8.11 -9.65
C SER A 5 -2.42 -6.71 -9.84
N MET A 6 -1.80 -5.92 -10.73
CA MET A 6 -2.24 -4.55 -11.00
C MET A 6 -3.56 -4.53 -11.77
N PHE A 7 -3.83 -5.53 -12.60
CA PHE A 7 -5.11 -5.67 -13.29
C PHE A 7 -6.25 -5.89 -12.29
N ILE A 8 -6.06 -6.79 -11.32
CA ILE A 8 -7.05 -7.07 -10.27
C ILE A 8 -7.30 -5.83 -9.41
N MET A 9 -6.23 -5.13 -9.02
CA MET A 9 -6.33 -3.87 -8.30
C MET A 9 -7.10 -2.82 -9.11
N GLY A 10 -6.70 -2.58 -10.36
CA GLY A 10 -7.32 -1.60 -11.25
C GLY A 10 -8.80 -1.89 -11.53
N LEU A 11 -9.13 -3.16 -11.79
CA LEU A 11 -10.51 -3.62 -12.01
C LEU A 11 -11.38 -3.42 -10.76
N THR A 12 -10.87 -3.82 -9.60
CA THR A 12 -11.59 -3.70 -8.33
C THR A 12 -11.81 -2.23 -7.96
N LEU A 13 -10.78 -1.40 -8.08
CA LEU A 13 -10.90 0.05 -7.82
C LEU A 13 -11.88 0.71 -8.79
N TYR A 14 -11.80 0.40 -10.08
CA TYR A 14 -12.73 0.92 -11.08
C TYR A 14 -14.18 0.60 -10.72
N TYR A 15 -14.51 -0.67 -10.46
CA TYR A 15 -15.87 -1.03 -10.10
C TYR A 15 -16.31 -0.44 -8.76
N SER A 16 -15.42 -0.36 -7.78
CA SER A 16 -15.72 0.26 -6.50
C SER A 16 -16.11 1.73 -6.66
N MET A 17 -15.36 2.48 -7.47
CA MET A 17 -15.63 3.88 -7.78
C MET A 17 -16.90 4.04 -8.62
N VAL A 18 -17.14 3.17 -9.61
CA VAL A 18 -18.37 3.18 -10.40
C VAL A 18 -19.60 2.94 -9.52
N ILE A 19 -19.51 2.01 -8.56
CA ILE A 19 -20.58 1.75 -7.58
C ILE A 19 -20.78 2.97 -6.67
N ALA A 20 -19.69 3.57 -6.17
CA ALA A 20 -19.73 4.78 -5.35
C ALA A 20 -20.43 5.94 -6.08
N ALA A 21 -20.05 6.19 -7.34
CA ALA A 21 -20.68 7.22 -8.19
C ALA A 21 -22.16 6.90 -8.47
N LYS A 22 -22.47 5.66 -8.85
CA LYS A 22 -23.84 5.24 -9.20
C LYS A 22 -24.83 5.43 -8.06
N PHE A 23 -24.42 5.13 -6.83
CA PHE A 23 -25.29 5.18 -5.65
C PHE A 23 -25.03 6.39 -4.76
N ASN A 24 -24.16 7.32 -5.17
CA ASN A 24 -23.79 8.51 -4.40
C ASN A 24 -23.28 8.17 -2.98
N VAL A 25 -22.53 7.07 -2.85
CA VAL A 25 -21.98 6.54 -1.58
C VAL A 25 -20.46 6.63 -1.57
N PHE A 26 -19.95 7.72 -1.02
CA PHE A 26 -18.50 8.02 -0.97
C PHE A 26 -17.87 7.75 0.40
N ASP A 27 -18.69 7.36 1.38
CA ASP A 27 -18.25 6.88 2.67
C ASP A 27 -18.12 5.35 2.62
N TYR A 28 -17.00 4.79 3.10
CA TYR A 28 -16.72 3.36 2.95
C TYR A 28 -17.71 2.47 3.70
N SER A 29 -18.29 2.96 4.80
CA SER A 29 -19.27 2.20 5.58
C SER A 29 -20.59 2.12 4.83
N LYS A 30 -21.07 3.24 4.30
CA LYS A 30 -22.28 3.25 3.44
C LYS A 30 -22.06 2.47 2.15
N TRP A 31 -20.89 2.64 1.54
CA TRP A 31 -20.50 1.93 0.33
C TRP A 31 -20.47 0.42 0.54
N SER A 32 -19.87 -0.05 1.64
CA SER A 32 -19.76 -1.49 1.91
C SER A 32 -21.13 -2.13 2.13
N ILE A 33 -22.02 -1.48 2.88
CA ILE A 33 -23.42 -1.91 3.05
C ILE A 33 -24.10 -2.03 1.68
N LYS A 34 -23.91 -1.04 0.78
CA LYS A 34 -24.51 -1.07 -0.56
C LYS A 34 -23.92 -2.19 -1.43
N VAL A 35 -22.61 -2.43 -1.36
CA VAL A 35 -21.93 -3.51 -2.08
C VAL A 35 -22.42 -4.88 -1.61
N TYR A 36 -22.54 -5.11 -0.30
CA TYR A 36 -22.93 -6.42 0.23
C TYR A 36 -24.44 -6.67 0.14
N GLY A 37 -25.27 -5.64 0.28
CA GLY A 37 -26.72 -5.78 0.26
C GLY A 37 -27.19 -6.74 1.36
N ARG A 38 -27.84 -7.85 0.98
CA ARG A 38 -28.39 -8.83 1.93
C ARG A 38 -27.34 -9.48 2.85
N THR A 39 -26.09 -9.60 2.41
CA THR A 39 -25.00 -10.15 3.24
C THR A 39 -24.31 -9.08 4.10
N GLY A 40 -24.80 -7.83 4.08
CA GLY A 40 -24.19 -6.70 4.76
C GLY A 40 -24.03 -6.87 6.28
N ALA A 41 -24.93 -7.61 6.94
CA ALA A 41 -24.85 -7.86 8.38
C ALA A 41 -23.55 -8.58 8.82
N ILE A 42 -22.97 -9.41 7.94
CA ILE A 42 -21.73 -10.16 8.21
C ILE A 42 -20.54 -9.52 7.49
N MET A 43 -20.73 -9.17 6.22
CA MET A 43 -19.64 -8.71 5.35
C MET A 43 -19.19 -7.27 5.66
N ALA A 44 -20.10 -6.38 6.08
CA ALA A 44 -19.73 -5.00 6.39
C ALA A 44 -18.85 -4.90 7.65
N PRO A 45 -19.17 -5.57 8.77
CA PRO A 45 -18.26 -5.63 9.93
C PRO A 45 -16.92 -6.30 9.59
N ALA A 46 -16.94 -7.38 8.80
CA ALA A 46 -15.70 -8.04 8.37
C ALA A 46 -14.80 -7.10 7.54
N TYR A 47 -15.39 -6.31 6.64
CA TYR A 47 -14.67 -5.29 5.89
C TYR A 47 -14.13 -4.18 6.78
N GLU A 48 -14.89 -3.76 7.79
CA GLU A 48 -14.43 -2.73 8.73
C GLU A 48 -13.23 -3.20 9.54
N ILE A 49 -13.23 -4.45 10.01
CA ILE A 49 -12.08 -5.07 10.69
C ILE A 49 -10.88 -5.15 9.74
N LEU A 50 -11.09 -5.62 8.49
CA LEU A 50 -10.05 -5.70 7.47
C LEU A 50 -9.45 -4.32 7.16
N PHE A 51 -10.31 -3.31 6.97
CA PHE A 51 -9.90 -1.95 6.61
C PHE A 51 -9.08 -1.32 7.74
N ASN A 52 -9.54 -1.39 8.99
CA ASN A 52 -8.77 -0.85 10.11
C ASN A 52 -7.48 -1.67 10.36
N GLY A 53 -7.52 -2.99 10.17
CA GLY A 53 -6.35 -3.86 10.25
C GLY A 53 -5.28 -3.50 9.22
N VAL A 54 -5.65 -3.24 7.96
CA VAL A 54 -4.70 -2.80 6.94
C VAL A 54 -4.14 -1.40 7.24
N LEU A 55 -4.93 -0.49 7.83
CA LEU A 55 -4.42 0.85 8.19
C LEU A 55 -3.32 0.77 9.24
N VAL A 56 -3.52 -0.04 10.29
CA VAL A 56 -2.50 -0.28 11.34
C VAL A 56 -1.29 -0.97 10.74
N LEU A 57 -1.50 -2.05 9.98
CA LEU A 57 -0.41 -2.82 9.38
C LEU A 57 0.40 -1.98 8.39
N ALA A 58 -0.25 -1.22 7.51
CA ALA A 58 0.44 -0.39 6.53
C ALA A 58 1.24 0.74 7.18
N THR A 59 0.72 1.31 8.27
CA THR A 59 1.47 2.29 9.08
C THR A 59 2.69 1.64 9.76
N ALA A 60 2.53 0.46 10.34
CA ALA A 60 3.63 -0.29 10.94
C ALA A 60 4.70 -0.68 9.89
N VAL A 61 4.28 -1.10 8.69
CA VAL A 61 5.19 -1.39 7.58
C VAL A 61 5.92 -0.14 7.12
N ALA A 62 5.29 1.04 7.09
CA ALA A 62 5.98 2.28 6.79
C ALA A 62 7.12 2.56 7.80
N PHE A 63 6.85 2.38 9.10
CA PHE A 63 7.87 2.53 10.14
C PHE A 63 9.01 1.51 9.98
N ALA A 64 8.66 0.23 9.79
CA ALA A 64 9.63 -0.85 9.60
C ALA A 64 10.46 -0.67 8.32
N THR A 65 9.86 -0.13 7.26
CA THR A 65 10.54 0.18 6.00
C THR A 65 11.55 1.29 6.18
N GLY A 66 11.16 2.41 6.79
CA GLY A 66 12.10 3.48 7.11
C GLY A 66 13.22 2.98 8.03
N GLY A 67 12.86 2.22 9.07
CA GLY A 67 13.77 1.64 10.04
C GLY A 67 14.84 0.73 9.42
N SER A 68 14.40 -0.26 8.62
CA SER A 68 15.29 -1.23 7.95
C SER A 68 16.16 -0.56 6.88
N THR A 69 15.63 0.46 6.20
CA THR A 69 16.38 1.21 5.18
C THR A 69 17.52 1.98 5.82
N LEU A 70 17.25 2.71 6.90
CA LEU A 70 18.29 3.44 7.63
C LEU A 70 19.30 2.45 8.25
N GLU A 71 18.85 1.35 8.83
CA GLU A 71 19.74 0.34 9.40
C GLU A 71 20.74 -0.17 8.35
N LYS A 72 20.25 -0.49 7.16
CA LYS A 72 21.09 -0.97 6.07
C LYS A 72 21.95 0.13 5.41
N ALA A 73 21.44 1.35 5.31
CA ALA A 73 22.13 2.45 4.62
C ALA A 73 23.20 3.14 5.47
N ILE A 74 22.96 3.30 6.79
CA ILE A 74 23.84 4.05 7.71
C ILE A 74 24.36 3.21 8.88
N GLY A 75 23.92 1.96 9.05
CA GLY A 75 24.44 1.04 10.08
C GLY A 75 23.94 1.31 11.50
N THR A 76 22.92 2.15 11.69
CA THR A 76 22.33 2.46 13.00
C THR A 76 21.29 1.42 13.43
N PRO A 77 21.08 1.20 14.75
CA PRO A 77 20.17 0.16 15.23
C PRO A 77 18.72 0.34 14.76
N TYR A 78 18.06 -0.76 14.37
CA TYR A 78 16.66 -0.77 13.92
C TYR A 78 15.70 -0.04 14.88
N LEU A 79 15.81 -0.30 16.19
CA LEU A 79 14.93 0.30 17.20
C LEU A 79 15.05 1.83 17.19
N LEU A 80 16.27 2.36 17.15
CA LEU A 80 16.52 3.79 17.08
C LEU A 80 15.90 4.38 15.81
N ASN A 81 16.12 3.74 14.66
CA ASN A 81 15.62 4.22 13.38
C ASN A 81 14.09 4.24 13.33
N THR A 82 13.42 3.19 13.83
CA THR A 82 11.95 3.15 13.87
C THR A 82 11.37 4.18 14.83
N VAL A 83 12.02 4.48 15.96
CA VAL A 83 11.62 5.57 16.87
C VAL A 83 11.74 6.93 16.19
N VAL A 84 12.85 7.20 15.48
CA VAL A 84 13.05 8.45 14.74
C VAL A 84 11.97 8.60 13.67
N ILE A 85 11.72 7.57 12.86
CA ILE A 85 10.69 7.59 11.81
C ILE A 85 9.29 7.79 12.41
N ALA A 86 8.96 7.10 13.51
CA ALA A 86 7.70 7.28 14.21
C ALA A 86 7.53 8.71 14.75
N GLY A 87 8.59 9.31 15.31
CA GLY A 87 8.61 10.69 15.77
C GLY A 87 8.39 11.70 14.64
N VAL A 88 9.09 11.53 13.51
CA VAL A 88 8.90 12.38 12.31
C VAL A 88 7.46 12.29 11.80
N ILE A 89 6.91 11.08 11.70
CA ILE A 89 5.53 10.87 11.24
C ILE A 89 4.54 11.48 12.22
N PHE A 90 4.73 11.32 13.53
CA PHE A 90 3.88 11.94 14.54
C PHE A 90 3.85 13.47 14.43
N VAL A 91 5.03 14.12 14.39
CA VAL A 91 5.14 15.58 14.26
C VAL A 91 4.48 16.07 12.97
N LEU A 92 4.76 15.40 11.85
CA LEU A 92 4.14 15.75 10.56
C LEU A 92 2.64 15.45 10.53
N THR A 93 2.13 14.48 11.26
CA THR A 93 0.68 14.26 11.35
C THR A 93 -0.01 15.41 12.08
N ILE A 94 0.54 15.88 13.20
CA ILE A 94 -0.05 16.96 14.00
C ILE A 94 0.07 18.31 13.28
N TYR A 95 1.27 18.67 12.82
CA TYR A 95 1.58 20.01 12.32
C TYR A 95 1.72 20.09 10.79
N GLY A 96 2.09 18.99 10.14
CA GLY A 96 2.51 18.96 8.74
C GLY A 96 1.52 18.30 7.77
N SER A 97 0.37 17.81 8.22
CA SER A 97 -0.51 16.97 7.39
C SER A 97 -1.07 17.72 6.17
N ALA A 98 -1.26 19.04 6.28
CA ALA A 98 -1.62 19.89 5.15
C ALA A 98 -0.49 19.98 4.11
N LEU A 99 0.76 20.13 4.55
CA LEU A 99 1.94 20.16 3.68
C LEU A 99 2.10 18.81 2.95
N VAL A 100 2.05 17.70 3.68
CA VAL A 100 2.20 16.35 3.10
C VAL A 100 1.11 16.07 2.07
N ARG A 101 -0.14 16.45 2.35
CA ARG A 101 -1.25 16.30 1.38
C ARG A 101 -1.08 17.17 0.13
N LYS A 102 -0.61 18.42 0.28
CA LYS A 102 -0.32 19.30 -0.86
C LYS A 102 0.85 18.79 -1.70
N ALA A 103 1.85 18.22 -1.05
CA ALA A 103 3.03 17.66 -1.70
C ALA A 103 2.80 16.26 -2.26
N ALA A 104 1.70 15.56 -1.91
CA ALA A 104 1.49 14.15 -2.24
C ALA A 104 1.67 13.85 -3.73
N THR A 105 1.07 14.64 -4.63
CA THR A 105 1.22 14.46 -6.08
C THR A 105 2.68 14.64 -6.53
N VAL A 106 3.36 15.67 -6.01
CA VAL A 106 4.76 15.95 -6.34
C VAL A 106 5.66 14.82 -5.84
N ILE A 107 5.46 14.38 -4.61
CA ILE A 107 6.18 13.24 -4.01
C ILE A 107 5.97 11.99 -4.87
N SER A 108 4.72 11.68 -5.26
CA SER A 108 4.45 10.53 -6.13
C SER A 108 5.17 10.62 -7.46
N LEU A 109 5.18 11.79 -8.14
CA LEU A 109 5.89 11.97 -9.39
C LEU A 109 7.42 11.83 -9.23
N ILE A 110 7.98 12.36 -8.14
CA ILE A 110 9.40 12.20 -7.82
C ILE A 110 9.72 10.72 -7.60
N LEU A 111 8.93 10.00 -6.79
CA LEU A 111 9.16 8.58 -6.53
C LEU A 111 9.12 7.75 -7.82
N ILE A 112 8.15 8.03 -8.71
CA ILE A 112 8.08 7.40 -10.02
C ILE A 112 9.37 7.67 -10.81
N ALA A 113 9.76 8.94 -10.96
CA ALA A 113 10.96 9.32 -11.70
C ALA A 113 12.23 8.67 -11.13
N CYS A 114 12.39 8.66 -9.81
CA CYS A 114 13.52 8.04 -9.14
C CYS A 114 13.59 6.53 -9.42
N ILE A 115 12.46 5.80 -9.39
CA ILE A 115 12.43 4.39 -9.74
C ILE A 115 12.94 4.17 -11.18
N PHE A 116 12.55 5.00 -12.14
CA PHE A 116 13.08 4.90 -13.51
C PHE A 116 14.59 5.17 -13.55
N ILE A 117 15.06 6.24 -12.92
CA ILE A 117 16.49 6.61 -12.87
C ILE A 117 17.34 5.50 -12.25
N ILE A 118 16.79 4.80 -11.25
CA ILE A 118 17.50 3.77 -10.50
C ILE A 118 17.47 2.43 -11.24
N TYR A 119 16.30 1.96 -11.62
CA TYR A 119 16.14 0.61 -12.16
C TYR A 119 16.54 0.50 -13.62
N LEU A 120 16.30 1.53 -14.44
CA LEU A 120 16.53 1.41 -15.88
C LEU A 120 18.01 1.21 -16.24
N PRO A 121 18.99 1.98 -15.69
CA PRO A 121 20.40 1.75 -15.95
C PRO A 121 20.88 0.39 -15.44
N ASN A 122 20.39 -0.03 -14.26
CA ASN A 122 20.69 -1.33 -13.68
C ASN A 122 20.20 -2.48 -14.58
N ILE A 123 18.96 -2.42 -15.06
CA ILE A 123 18.40 -3.44 -15.96
C ILE A 123 19.17 -3.50 -17.28
N ILE A 124 19.54 -2.36 -17.85
CA ILE A 124 20.29 -2.32 -19.11
C ILE A 124 21.67 -2.95 -18.93
N TYR A 125 22.39 -2.57 -17.87
CA TYR A 125 23.74 -3.07 -17.61
C TYR A 125 23.75 -4.56 -17.27
N PHE A 126 22.85 -5.00 -16.37
CA PHE A 126 22.76 -6.40 -15.95
C PHE A 126 21.86 -7.25 -16.85
N PHE A 127 21.48 -6.78 -18.03
CA PHE A 127 20.56 -7.51 -18.91
C PHE A 127 21.02 -8.97 -19.21
N PRO A 128 22.31 -9.24 -19.51
CA PRO A 128 22.77 -10.63 -19.70
C PRO A 128 22.60 -11.48 -18.44
N LYS A 129 22.86 -10.91 -17.26
CA LYS A 129 22.72 -11.57 -15.96
C LYS A 129 21.25 -11.85 -15.63
N ILE A 130 20.35 -10.93 -15.96
CA ILE A 130 18.90 -11.12 -15.83
C ILE A 130 18.44 -12.32 -16.67
N LEU A 131 18.89 -12.42 -17.93
CA LEU A 131 18.54 -13.56 -18.79
C LEU A 131 19.07 -14.88 -18.23
N HIS A 132 20.32 -14.90 -17.76
CA HIS A 132 20.90 -16.06 -17.09
C HIS A 132 20.09 -16.46 -15.86
N ASN A 133 19.79 -15.51 -14.97
CA ASN A 133 19.06 -15.78 -13.74
C ASN A 133 17.62 -16.22 -14.01
N PHE A 134 16.98 -15.69 -15.05
CA PHE A 134 15.66 -16.13 -15.50
C PHE A 134 15.69 -17.58 -16.01
N ALA A 135 16.71 -17.95 -16.81
CA ALA A 135 16.88 -19.30 -17.30
C ALA A 135 17.15 -20.29 -16.15
N ALA A 136 18.02 -19.92 -15.22
CA ALA A 136 18.33 -20.71 -14.02
C ALA A 136 17.11 -20.87 -13.09
N LEU A 137 16.28 -19.84 -12.95
CA LEU A 137 15.01 -19.96 -12.23
C LEU A 137 14.07 -20.94 -12.93
N LYS A 138 13.97 -20.89 -14.26
CA LYS A 138 13.11 -21.78 -15.05
C LYS A 138 13.59 -23.23 -15.03
N SER A 139 14.90 -23.48 -14.97
CA SER A 139 15.46 -24.82 -14.87
C SER A 139 15.40 -25.41 -13.46
N GLY A 140 14.95 -24.64 -12.46
CA GLY A 140 14.90 -25.07 -11.06
C GLY A 140 16.26 -25.01 -10.35
N ALA A 141 17.26 -24.35 -10.93
CA ALA A 141 18.58 -24.20 -10.32
C ALA A 141 18.58 -23.25 -9.11
N PHE A 142 17.58 -22.36 -9.01
CA PHE A 142 17.34 -21.54 -7.83
C PHE A 142 16.14 -22.05 -7.04
N ASP A 143 16.37 -22.42 -5.79
CA ASP A 143 15.29 -22.60 -4.82
C ASP A 143 14.80 -21.23 -4.34
N THR A 144 13.60 -20.85 -4.78
CA THR A 144 12.94 -19.61 -4.34
C THR A 144 12.05 -19.81 -3.12
N GLY A 145 12.03 -21.01 -2.55
CA GLY A 145 11.23 -21.37 -1.37
C GLY A 145 9.72 -21.48 -1.66
N VAL A 146 9.31 -21.46 -2.93
CA VAL A 146 7.92 -21.58 -3.36
C VAL A 146 7.87 -22.52 -4.57
N HIS A 147 7.02 -23.55 -4.52
CA HIS A 147 6.73 -24.39 -5.69
C HIS A 147 6.26 -23.50 -6.85
N SER A 148 7.00 -23.53 -7.96
CA SER A 148 6.92 -22.54 -9.03
C SER A 148 6.11 -23.06 -10.21
N SER A 149 4.89 -23.56 -9.96
CA SER A 149 3.95 -23.81 -11.06
C SER A 149 3.39 -22.47 -11.59
N PHE A 150 2.88 -22.50 -12.82
CA PHE A 150 2.15 -21.35 -13.38
C PHE A 150 0.96 -20.97 -12.50
N VAL A 151 0.25 -21.96 -11.96
CA VAL A 151 -0.92 -21.78 -11.09
C VAL A 151 -0.52 -21.09 -9.79
N ASP A 152 0.59 -21.51 -9.16
CA ASP A 152 1.10 -20.88 -7.95
C ASP A 152 1.51 -19.42 -8.19
N THR A 153 2.17 -19.17 -9.32
CA THR A 153 2.58 -17.82 -9.72
C THR A 153 1.38 -16.90 -9.96
N LEU A 154 0.34 -17.43 -10.62
CA LEU A 154 -0.92 -16.73 -10.85
C LEU A 154 -1.61 -16.45 -9.51
N TRP A 155 -1.67 -17.46 -8.64
CA TRP A 155 -2.23 -17.38 -7.30
C TRP A 155 -1.60 -16.27 -6.47
N TRP A 156 -0.26 -16.19 -6.42
CA TRP A 156 0.45 -15.11 -5.72
C TRP A 156 0.20 -13.73 -6.34
N GLY A 157 0.08 -13.65 -7.67
CA GLY A 157 -0.32 -12.41 -8.34
C GLY A 157 -1.72 -11.95 -7.94
N VAL A 158 -2.69 -12.89 -7.90
CA VAL A 158 -4.07 -12.61 -7.48
C VAL A 158 -4.11 -12.15 -6.03
N LYS A 159 -3.40 -12.85 -5.14
CA LYS A 159 -3.30 -12.51 -3.72
C LYS A 159 -2.68 -11.13 -3.48
N TYR A 160 -1.61 -10.78 -4.19
CA TYR A 160 -1.00 -9.45 -4.08
C TYR A 160 -1.92 -8.35 -4.63
N GLY A 161 -2.62 -8.59 -5.75
CA GLY A 161 -3.63 -7.67 -6.26
C GLY A 161 -4.77 -7.44 -5.27
N ALA A 162 -5.30 -8.50 -4.67
CA ALA A 162 -6.36 -8.44 -3.67
C ALA A 162 -5.93 -7.70 -2.39
N LEU A 163 -4.69 -7.86 -1.94
CA LEU A 163 -4.13 -7.09 -0.83
C LEU A 163 -4.24 -5.58 -1.06
N GLN A 164 -3.92 -5.11 -2.27
CA GLN A 164 -4.01 -3.67 -2.59
C GLN A 164 -5.45 -3.14 -2.49
N CYS A 165 -6.44 -4.00 -2.72
CA CYS A 165 -7.86 -3.67 -2.60
C CYS A 165 -8.32 -3.45 -1.16
N CYS A 166 -7.56 -3.86 -0.14
CA CYS A 166 -7.92 -3.63 1.27
C CYS A 166 -8.21 -2.15 1.55
N ALA A 167 -7.47 -1.25 0.89
CA ALA A 167 -7.54 0.19 1.11
C ALA A 167 -8.62 0.89 0.24
N VAL A 168 -9.53 0.15 -0.41
CA VAL A 168 -10.54 0.73 -1.31
C VAL A 168 -11.35 1.85 -0.67
N GLY A 169 -11.66 1.74 0.62
CA GLY A 169 -12.38 2.75 1.40
C GLY A 169 -11.68 4.10 1.46
N ALA A 170 -10.35 4.14 1.32
CA ALA A 170 -9.59 5.38 1.24
C ALA A 170 -9.70 6.05 -0.14
N TYR A 171 -9.97 5.28 -1.21
CA TYR A 171 -9.95 5.78 -2.58
C TYR A 171 -11.33 6.20 -3.11
N ILE A 172 -12.41 5.56 -2.65
CA ILE A 172 -13.78 5.84 -3.13
C ILE A 172 -14.22 7.30 -2.93
N VAL A 173 -13.66 8.00 -1.95
CA VAL A 173 -13.99 9.41 -1.69
C VAL A 173 -13.52 10.31 -2.84
N HIS A 174 -12.45 9.93 -3.54
CA HIS A 174 -11.90 10.69 -4.66
C HIS A 174 -12.78 10.65 -5.90
N THR A 175 -13.71 9.70 -5.98
CA THR A 175 -14.73 9.64 -7.03
C THR A 175 -15.58 10.92 -7.09
N LYS A 176 -15.71 11.68 -6.00
CA LYS A 176 -16.43 12.97 -6.00
C LYS A 176 -15.87 13.99 -7.01
N VAL A 177 -14.57 13.95 -7.25
CA VAL A 177 -13.87 14.89 -8.15
C VAL A 177 -13.98 14.44 -9.61
N CYS A 178 -14.28 13.15 -9.84
CA CYS A 178 -14.25 12.48 -11.13
C CYS A 178 -15.38 11.42 -11.15
N PRO A 179 -16.66 11.83 -11.12
CA PRO A 179 -17.78 10.89 -10.96
C PRO A 179 -18.19 10.21 -12.28
N ASP A 180 -17.79 10.76 -13.42
CA ASP A 180 -18.16 10.22 -14.73
C ASP A 180 -17.36 8.96 -15.07
N LYS A 181 -18.02 8.02 -15.77
CA LYS A 181 -17.41 6.73 -16.14
C LYS A 181 -16.16 6.87 -17.00
N SER A 182 -16.08 7.90 -17.84
CA SER A 182 -14.93 8.12 -18.74
C SER A 182 -13.70 8.50 -17.94
N CYS A 183 -13.84 9.46 -17.01
CA CYS A 183 -12.80 9.88 -16.10
C CYS A 183 -12.34 8.72 -15.19
N LEU A 184 -13.27 7.97 -14.59
CA LEU A 184 -12.94 6.79 -13.78
C LEU A 184 -12.19 5.71 -14.58
N LYS A 185 -12.61 5.45 -15.81
CA LYS A 185 -11.94 4.49 -16.70
C LYS A 185 -10.53 4.96 -17.04
N LYS A 186 -10.34 6.23 -17.36
CA LYS A 186 -9.00 6.82 -17.61
C LYS A 186 -8.10 6.69 -16.39
N ALA A 187 -8.60 7.03 -15.20
CA ALA A 187 -7.84 6.91 -13.96
C ALA A 187 -7.43 5.46 -13.67
N ALA A 188 -8.34 4.50 -13.86
CA ALA A 188 -8.06 3.08 -13.65
C ALA A 188 -7.02 2.53 -14.66
N ILE A 189 -7.15 2.87 -15.95
CA ILE A 189 -6.21 2.44 -16.99
C ILE A 189 -4.82 3.04 -16.76
N LEU A 190 -4.76 4.36 -16.50
CA LEU A 190 -3.49 5.04 -16.26
C LEU A 190 -2.80 4.49 -15.00
N GLY A 191 -3.56 4.31 -13.92
CA GLY A 191 -3.09 3.68 -12.69
C GLY A 191 -2.56 2.26 -12.93
N PHE A 192 -3.29 1.45 -13.71
CA PHE A 192 -2.86 0.10 -14.09
C PHE A 192 -1.53 0.12 -14.86
N LEU A 193 -1.40 0.96 -15.90
CA LEU A 193 -0.20 1.01 -16.75
C LEU A 193 1.03 1.48 -15.97
N ILE A 194 0.92 2.57 -15.21
CA ILE A 194 2.03 3.13 -14.43
C ILE A 194 2.51 2.12 -13.37
N ASN A 195 1.59 1.56 -12.58
CA ASN A 195 1.96 0.61 -11.53
C ASN A 195 2.51 -0.69 -12.11
N THR A 196 1.96 -1.18 -13.23
CA THR A 196 2.49 -2.36 -13.91
C THR A 196 3.92 -2.13 -14.38
N GLY A 197 4.19 -0.99 -15.02
CA GLY A 197 5.54 -0.62 -15.48
C GLY A 197 6.54 -0.57 -14.32
N ILE A 198 6.19 0.11 -13.23
CA ILE A 198 7.03 0.24 -12.03
C ILE A 198 7.31 -1.12 -11.39
N MET A 199 6.30 -1.98 -11.27
CA MET A 199 6.49 -3.32 -10.72
C MET A 199 7.37 -4.19 -11.61
N TYR A 200 7.29 -4.07 -12.95
CA TYR A 200 8.20 -4.78 -13.84
C TYR A 200 9.64 -4.27 -13.74
N LEU A 201 9.85 -2.96 -13.64
CA LEU A 201 11.19 -2.41 -13.37
C LEU A 201 11.77 -2.99 -12.09
N THR A 202 10.98 -2.99 -11.02
CA THR A 202 11.40 -3.58 -9.73
C THR A 202 11.70 -5.07 -9.85
N TYR A 203 10.83 -5.82 -10.53
CA TYR A 203 10.98 -7.26 -10.77
C TYR A 203 12.29 -7.59 -11.51
N PHE A 204 12.56 -6.91 -12.62
CA PHE A 204 13.79 -7.16 -13.39
C PHE A 204 15.05 -6.67 -12.66
N GLY A 205 14.96 -5.56 -11.92
CA GLY A 205 16.08 -5.13 -11.08
C GLY A 205 16.42 -6.13 -9.98
N ILE A 206 15.43 -6.71 -9.30
CA ILE A 206 15.65 -7.78 -8.32
C ILE A 206 16.21 -9.03 -9.02
N MET A 207 15.69 -9.38 -10.20
CA MET A 207 16.14 -10.54 -10.96
C MET A 207 17.63 -10.50 -11.33
N ALA A 208 18.20 -9.31 -11.50
CA ALA A 208 19.63 -9.13 -11.76
C ALA A 208 20.52 -9.68 -10.64
N PHE A 209 20.00 -9.80 -9.41
CA PHE A 209 20.75 -10.20 -8.21
C PHE A 209 20.16 -11.44 -7.52
N LEU A 210 19.36 -12.23 -8.25
CA LEU A 210 18.67 -13.40 -7.69
C LEU A 210 19.65 -14.43 -7.10
N ASP A 211 20.78 -14.62 -7.77
CA ASP A 211 21.91 -15.47 -7.38
C ASP A 211 22.69 -14.97 -6.15
N GLU A 212 22.52 -13.70 -5.78
CA GLU A 212 23.22 -13.05 -4.67
C GLU A 212 22.36 -12.99 -3.39
N GLY A 213 21.21 -13.68 -3.37
CA GLY A 213 20.39 -13.77 -2.17
C GLY A 213 19.53 -12.54 -1.89
N VAL A 214 19.30 -11.66 -2.88
CA VAL A 214 18.48 -10.44 -2.78
C VAL A 214 17.08 -10.67 -2.18
N LEU A 215 16.51 -11.88 -2.30
CA LEU A 215 15.20 -12.23 -1.74
C LEU A 215 15.19 -12.37 -0.21
N LYS A 216 16.36 -12.51 0.42
CA LYS A 216 16.51 -12.59 1.88
C LYS A 216 16.61 -11.21 2.55
N GLU A 217 16.76 -10.17 1.74
CA GLU A 217 16.94 -8.80 2.21
C GLU A 217 15.61 -8.20 2.67
N ALA A 218 15.64 -7.48 3.80
CA ALA A 218 14.47 -6.75 4.26
C ALA A 218 14.06 -5.65 3.25
N VAL A 219 15.04 -5.00 2.63
CA VAL A 219 14.83 -3.94 1.63
C VAL A 219 15.56 -4.32 0.33
N PRO A 220 14.96 -5.17 -0.53
CA PRO A 220 15.58 -5.64 -1.77
C PRO A 220 15.93 -4.52 -2.75
N SER A 221 15.11 -3.47 -2.81
CA SER A 221 15.37 -2.30 -3.66
C SER A 221 16.67 -1.59 -3.29
N LEU A 222 16.99 -1.47 -2.00
CA LEU A 222 18.25 -0.90 -1.54
C LEU A 222 19.43 -1.82 -1.89
N PHE A 223 19.27 -3.15 -1.77
CA PHE A 223 20.29 -4.12 -2.18
C PHE A 223 20.65 -3.98 -3.66
N VAL A 224 19.65 -3.90 -4.54
CA VAL A 224 19.85 -3.75 -6.00
C VAL A 224 20.72 -2.54 -6.32
N VAL A 225 20.55 -1.44 -5.58
CA VAL A 225 21.30 -0.21 -5.83
C VAL A 225 22.69 -0.24 -5.22
N MET A 226 22.83 -0.79 -4.02
CA MET A 226 24.14 -0.92 -3.36
C MET A 226 25.10 -1.83 -4.14
N ASN A 227 24.58 -2.86 -4.80
CA ASN A 227 25.36 -3.78 -5.64
C ASN A 227 25.23 -3.46 -7.14
N GLY A 228 24.54 -2.36 -7.45
CA GLY A 228 24.18 -1.96 -8.80
C GLY A 228 25.14 -0.96 -9.44
N VAL A 229 24.75 -0.49 -10.61
CA VAL A 229 25.39 0.63 -11.29
C VAL A 229 24.99 1.93 -10.59
N GLY A 230 25.90 2.91 -10.55
CA GLY A 230 25.63 4.24 -10.01
C GLY A 230 26.18 4.50 -8.60
N GLY A 231 26.71 3.48 -7.91
CA GLY A 231 27.45 3.65 -6.66
C GLY A 231 26.72 4.49 -5.61
N THR A 232 27.48 5.26 -4.83
CA THR A 232 26.99 5.95 -3.62
C THR A 232 25.83 6.91 -3.88
N TRP A 233 25.81 7.64 -5.02
CA TRP A 233 24.78 8.65 -5.26
C TRP A 233 23.39 8.02 -5.48
N MET A 234 23.32 6.87 -6.17
CA MET A 234 22.06 6.15 -6.34
C MET A 234 21.61 5.55 -5.00
N THR A 235 22.54 5.05 -4.18
CA THR A 235 22.23 4.53 -2.83
C THR A 235 21.60 5.61 -1.96
N VAL A 236 22.14 6.83 -1.99
CA VAL A 236 21.55 7.98 -1.27
C VAL A 236 20.17 8.31 -1.84
N LEU A 237 20.02 8.35 -3.17
CA LEU A 237 18.75 8.65 -3.83
C LEU A 237 17.66 7.65 -3.42
N ILE A 238 17.91 6.34 -3.53
CA ILE A 238 16.91 5.32 -3.19
C ILE A 238 16.59 5.35 -1.69
N THR A 239 17.59 5.58 -0.83
CA THR A 239 17.39 5.68 0.63
C THR A 239 16.45 6.84 0.95
N VAL A 240 16.69 8.01 0.37
CA VAL A 240 15.82 9.19 0.52
C VAL A 240 14.43 8.88 -0.02
N CYS A 241 14.30 8.28 -1.19
CA CYS A 241 13.00 7.92 -1.76
C CYS A 241 12.21 6.97 -0.88
N ILE A 242 12.85 5.93 -0.33
CA ILE A 242 12.17 4.97 0.54
C ILE A 242 11.74 5.64 1.85
N VAL A 243 12.59 6.46 2.47
CA VAL A 243 12.25 7.17 3.71
C VAL A 243 11.13 8.18 3.46
N VAL A 244 11.20 8.99 2.40
CA VAL A 244 10.16 9.96 2.03
C VAL A 244 8.85 9.25 1.70
N GLY A 245 8.90 8.14 0.96
CA GLY A 245 7.73 7.31 0.66
C GLY A 245 7.09 6.76 1.93
N ALA A 246 7.89 6.17 2.82
CA ALA A 246 7.43 5.66 4.11
C ALA A 246 6.80 6.76 4.98
N VAL A 247 7.46 7.91 5.12
CA VAL A 247 6.94 9.04 5.90
C VAL A 247 5.65 9.59 5.29
N SER A 248 5.58 9.76 3.97
CA SER A 248 4.39 10.25 3.28
C SER A 248 3.18 9.33 3.51
N THR A 249 3.38 8.01 3.34
CA THR A 249 2.35 7.01 3.61
C THR A 249 1.95 7.00 5.08
N GLY A 250 2.92 6.96 6.00
CA GLY A 250 2.67 6.94 7.43
C GLY A 250 1.88 8.17 7.89
N VAL A 251 2.27 9.37 7.48
CA VAL A 251 1.57 10.62 7.83
C VAL A 251 0.14 10.60 7.32
N ALA A 252 -0.08 10.17 6.07
CA ALA A 252 -1.42 10.12 5.48
C ALA A 252 -2.35 9.16 6.23
N LEU A 253 -1.86 7.96 6.57
CA LEU A 253 -2.64 6.94 7.27
C LEU A 253 -2.89 7.31 8.75
N VAL A 254 -1.87 7.80 9.45
CA VAL A 254 -2.00 8.24 10.85
C VAL A 254 -2.95 9.43 10.94
N TYR A 255 -2.83 10.42 10.05
CA TYR A 255 -3.72 11.56 10.00
C TYR A 255 -5.18 11.16 9.69
N GLY A 256 -5.38 10.33 8.66
CA GLY A 256 -6.71 9.85 8.27
C GLY A 256 -7.41 9.10 9.41
N THR A 257 -6.67 8.24 10.11
CA THR A 257 -7.19 7.46 11.24
C THR A 257 -7.41 8.33 12.48
N THR A 258 -6.49 9.25 12.79
CA THR A 258 -6.63 10.22 13.88
C THR A 258 -7.89 11.06 13.72
N ASN A 259 -8.15 11.57 12.52
CA ASN A 259 -9.34 12.40 12.27
C ASN A 259 -10.64 11.57 12.44
N ARG A 260 -10.63 10.28 12.10
CA ARG A 260 -11.75 9.36 12.36
C ARG A 260 -11.96 9.14 13.86
N LEU A 261 -10.90 8.84 14.61
CA LEU A 261 -10.97 8.66 16.07
C LEU A 261 -11.40 9.95 16.79
N THR A 262 -10.88 11.10 16.37
CA THR A 262 -11.25 12.40 16.93
C THR A 262 -12.74 12.70 16.72
N ASN A 263 -13.27 12.38 15.54
CA ASN A 263 -14.70 12.51 15.25
C ASN A 263 -15.54 11.54 16.08
N PHE A 264 -15.06 10.33 16.31
CA PHE A 264 -15.72 9.34 17.15
C PHE A 264 -15.77 9.78 18.62
N PHE A 265 -14.66 10.25 19.19
CA PHE A 265 -14.62 10.77 20.57
C PHE A 265 -15.48 12.03 20.75
N GLY A 266 -15.58 12.87 19.71
CA GLY A 266 -16.39 14.07 19.71
C GLY A 266 -17.88 13.88 19.41
N ARG A 267 -18.37 12.65 19.18
CA ARG A 267 -19.73 12.40 18.68
C ARG A 267 -20.86 12.78 19.65
N ASN A 268 -20.57 12.77 20.95
CA ASN A 268 -21.53 13.09 22.01
C ASN A 268 -21.26 14.46 22.65
N LEU A 269 -20.40 15.29 22.05
CA LEU A 269 -20.08 16.63 22.55
C LEU A 269 -20.81 17.70 21.73
N ASP A 270 -21.25 18.76 22.40
CA ASP A 270 -21.75 19.98 21.77
C ASP A 270 -20.69 20.57 20.81
N GLU A 271 -21.12 21.26 19.75
CA GLU A 271 -20.21 21.78 18.71
C GLU A 271 -19.09 22.67 19.27
N ALA A 272 -19.39 23.52 20.24
CA ALA A 272 -18.41 24.38 20.90
C ALA A 272 -17.35 23.58 21.68
N LYS A 273 -17.77 22.60 22.49
CA LYS A 273 -16.87 21.71 23.25
C LYS A 273 -16.08 20.78 22.33
N ARG A 274 -16.69 20.37 21.22
CA ARG A 274 -16.03 19.55 20.19
C ARG A 274 -14.93 20.32 19.49
N ALA A 275 -15.15 21.59 19.17
CA ALA A 275 -14.13 22.45 18.56
C ALA A 275 -12.96 22.71 19.54
N GLU A 276 -13.27 23.01 20.80
CA GLU A 276 -12.29 23.26 21.86
C GLU A 276 -11.39 22.03 22.11
N LYS A 277 -12.00 20.84 22.27
CA LYS A 277 -11.26 19.60 22.60
C LYS A 277 -10.67 18.90 21.38
N ARG A 278 -10.91 19.38 20.16
CA ARG A 278 -10.46 18.72 18.93
C ARG A 278 -8.94 18.54 18.88
N GLY A 279 -8.20 19.59 19.24
CA GLY A 279 -6.74 19.56 19.25
C GLY A 279 -6.21 18.50 20.22
N PHE A 280 -6.72 18.50 21.45
CA PHE A 280 -6.35 17.55 22.48
C PHE A 280 -6.68 16.09 22.10
N HIS A 281 -7.91 15.84 21.63
CA HIS A 281 -8.32 14.51 21.15
C HIS A 281 -7.48 14.04 19.96
N SER A 282 -7.12 14.94 19.05
CA SER A 282 -6.27 14.61 17.90
C SER A 282 -4.87 14.21 18.35
N ILE A 283 -4.26 14.94 19.30
CA ILE A 283 -2.94 14.61 19.82
C ILE A 283 -2.95 13.23 20.50
N ILE A 284 -3.91 13.00 21.40
CA ILE A 284 -4.02 11.71 22.10
C ILE A 284 -4.25 10.56 21.12
N ALA A 285 -5.18 10.72 20.18
CA ALA A 285 -5.47 9.69 19.19
C ALA A 285 -4.24 9.39 18.31
N SER A 286 -3.49 10.41 17.90
CA SER A 286 -2.24 10.20 17.16
C SER A 286 -1.16 9.51 18.00
N ILE A 287 -0.97 9.87 19.27
CA ILE A 287 0.02 9.22 20.14
C ILE A 287 -0.31 7.74 20.28
N ILE A 288 -1.56 7.41 20.63
CA ILE A 288 -2.00 6.02 20.80
C ILE A 288 -1.77 5.23 19.50
N LEU A 289 -2.19 5.79 18.36
CA LEU A 289 -2.05 5.12 17.07
C LEU A 289 -0.58 4.91 16.69
N VAL A 290 0.27 5.93 16.84
CA VAL A 290 1.70 5.84 16.52
C VAL A 290 2.38 4.81 17.42
N VAL A 291 2.10 4.80 18.72
CA VAL A 291 2.67 3.82 19.66
C VAL A 291 2.24 2.41 19.28
N ILE A 292 0.96 2.16 19.02
CA ILE A 292 0.47 0.84 18.59
C ILE A 292 1.16 0.41 17.30
N CYS A 293 1.21 1.27 16.28
CA CYS A 293 1.82 0.93 14.99
C CYS A 293 3.34 0.73 15.13
N TRP A 294 4.01 1.48 16.01
CA TRP A 294 5.44 1.34 16.29
C TRP A 294 5.76 0.03 17.02
N LEU A 295 4.92 -0.37 17.99
CA LEU A 295 5.05 -1.69 18.63
C LEU A 295 4.90 -2.82 17.61
N VAL A 296 3.92 -2.72 16.70
CA VAL A 296 3.75 -3.69 15.61
C VAL A 296 4.95 -3.65 14.65
N ALA A 297 5.54 -2.48 14.39
CA ALA A 297 6.74 -2.35 13.56
C ALA A 297 7.95 -3.10 14.13
N GLN A 298 8.01 -3.34 15.44
CA GLN A 298 9.10 -4.11 16.06
C GLN A 298 9.11 -5.59 15.68
N LEU A 299 8.04 -6.11 15.05
CA LEU A 299 8.03 -7.43 14.44
C LEU A 299 8.97 -7.55 13.23
N GLY A 300 9.47 -6.43 12.71
CA GLY A 300 10.37 -6.38 11.57
C GLY A 300 9.64 -6.42 10.23
N LEU A 301 10.29 -5.92 9.18
CA LEU A 301 9.67 -5.75 7.87
C LEU A 301 9.29 -7.09 7.21
N ILE A 302 10.16 -8.09 7.31
CA ILE A 302 9.95 -9.40 6.67
C ILE A 302 8.69 -10.10 7.22
N PRO A 303 8.48 -10.25 8.55
CA PRO A 303 7.26 -10.86 9.07
C PRO A 303 5.99 -10.05 8.77
N LEU A 304 6.06 -8.71 8.80
CA LEU A 304 4.91 -7.86 8.51
C LEU A 304 4.41 -8.03 7.06
N ILE A 305 5.32 -8.17 6.10
CA ILE A 305 4.96 -8.44 4.71
C ILE A 305 4.53 -9.91 4.56
N GLY A 306 5.36 -10.86 5.01
CA GLY A 306 5.14 -12.29 4.78
C GLY A 306 3.85 -12.81 5.42
N LYS A 307 3.63 -12.49 6.70
CA LYS A 307 2.47 -12.97 7.47
C LYS A 307 1.34 -11.96 7.54
N GLY A 308 1.66 -10.68 7.77
CA GLY A 308 0.65 -9.63 7.89
C GLY A 308 -0.07 -9.41 6.56
N TYR A 309 0.64 -8.88 5.55
CA TYR A 309 0.07 -8.65 4.23
C TYR A 309 -0.33 -9.95 3.54
N GLY A 310 0.43 -11.02 3.75
CA GLY A 310 0.04 -12.36 3.30
C GLY A 310 -1.37 -12.76 3.76
N SER A 311 -1.69 -12.58 5.04
CA SER A 311 -3.01 -12.92 5.59
C SER A 311 -4.10 -11.95 5.13
N LEU A 312 -3.82 -10.63 5.13
CA LEU A 312 -4.81 -9.64 4.69
C LEU A 312 -5.17 -9.78 3.21
N GLY A 313 -4.24 -10.18 2.35
CA GLY A 313 -4.51 -10.44 0.94
C GLY A 313 -5.58 -11.53 0.73
N TRP A 314 -5.53 -12.61 1.52
CA TRP A 314 -6.55 -13.66 1.50
C TRP A 314 -7.92 -13.16 1.93
N VAL A 315 -7.98 -12.45 3.06
CA VAL A 315 -9.24 -11.93 3.60
C VAL A 315 -9.85 -10.90 2.65
N SER A 316 -9.04 -10.00 2.10
CA SER A 316 -9.47 -8.98 1.13
C SER A 316 -9.97 -9.57 -0.18
N MET A 317 -9.42 -10.70 -0.61
CA MET A 317 -9.91 -11.39 -1.78
C MET A 317 -11.39 -11.77 -1.61
N LEU A 318 -11.73 -12.38 -0.48
CA LEU A 318 -13.09 -12.83 -0.18
C LEU A 318 -14.03 -11.68 0.20
N VAL A 319 -13.54 -10.70 0.96
CA VAL A 319 -14.37 -9.65 1.53
C VAL A 319 -14.54 -8.47 0.59
N VAL A 320 -13.56 -8.15 -0.26
CA VAL A 320 -13.58 -6.95 -1.11
C VAL A 320 -13.54 -7.32 -2.58
N THR A 321 -12.47 -7.98 -3.02
CA THR A 321 -12.16 -8.17 -4.44
C THR A 321 -13.24 -8.96 -5.17
N VAL A 322 -13.58 -10.16 -4.67
CA VAL A 322 -14.60 -11.03 -5.28
C VAL A 322 -15.98 -10.36 -5.25
N PRO A 323 -16.50 -9.86 -4.11
CA PRO A 323 -17.77 -9.14 -4.08
C PRO A 323 -17.87 -7.98 -5.08
N VAL A 324 -16.86 -7.12 -5.11
CA VAL A 324 -16.85 -5.94 -5.98
C VAL A 324 -16.81 -6.34 -7.46
N VAL A 325 -15.97 -7.29 -7.84
CA VAL A 325 -15.88 -7.75 -9.23
C VAL A 325 -17.19 -8.42 -9.67
N LEU A 326 -17.79 -9.26 -8.81
CA LEU A 326 -19.09 -9.89 -9.10
C LEU A 326 -20.21 -8.85 -9.25
N ARG A 327 -20.21 -7.79 -8.43
CA ARG A 327 -21.13 -6.63 -8.60
C ARG A 327 -20.89 -5.90 -9.90
N GLY A 328 -19.62 -5.62 -10.21
CA GLY A 328 -19.20 -4.87 -11.39
C GLY A 328 -19.56 -5.57 -12.70
N LEU A 329 -19.42 -6.90 -12.74
CA LEU A 329 -19.79 -7.74 -13.88
C LEU A 329 -21.30 -8.04 -13.96
N GLY A 330 -22.10 -7.64 -12.97
CA GLY A 330 -23.53 -7.91 -12.93
C GLY A 330 -23.92 -9.34 -12.55
N LEU A 331 -22.95 -10.18 -12.19
CA LEU A 331 -23.17 -11.55 -11.70
C LEU A 331 -23.82 -11.57 -10.32
N TRP A 332 -23.58 -10.53 -9.51
CA TRP A 332 -24.27 -10.32 -8.24
C TRP A 332 -25.17 -9.08 -8.34
N LYS A 333 -26.47 -9.26 -8.61
CA LYS A 333 -27.41 -8.16 -8.82
C LYS A 333 -27.72 -7.40 -7.54
N PHE A 334 -27.68 -6.06 -7.58
CA PHE A 334 -28.15 -5.23 -6.47
C PHE A 334 -29.61 -5.58 -6.21
N SER A 335 -30.01 -5.64 -4.94
CA SER A 335 -31.43 -5.79 -4.62
C SER A 335 -32.14 -4.63 -5.30
N THR A 336 -33.10 -4.93 -6.17
CA THR A 336 -34.08 -3.94 -6.63
C THR A 336 -34.72 -3.37 -5.37
N GLU A 337 -34.46 -2.11 -5.08
CA GLU A 337 -35.27 -1.35 -4.12
C GLU A 337 -36.72 -1.50 -4.60
N LYS A 338 -37.55 -2.14 -3.77
CA LYS A 338 -38.99 -1.93 -3.78
C LYS A 338 -39.27 -0.72 -2.90
#